data_AF-A0A4V1T4J7-F1
#
_entry.id   AF-A0A4V1T4J7-F1
#
_cell.length_a   1.000
_cell.length_b   1.000
_cell.length_c   1.000
_cell.angle_alpha   90.00
_cell.angle_beta   90.00
_cell.angle_gamma   90.00
#
_symmetry.space_group_name_H-M   'P 1'
#
loop_
_entity.id
_entity.type
_entity.pdbx_description
1 polymer ?
#
loop_
_entity_poly.entity_id
_entity_poly.type
_entity_poly.pdbx_seq_one_letter_code
_entity_poly.pdbx_strand_id
1 'polypeptide(L)'
;MVGVCATRSPEMLIAILAVLKAGGAYVPIDPNYPKDRIAYILKDAAAPVLLTQRALVDTLPADTASRRIFIDDATEHSADRSVSRTNPEDLAYVIYTSGSTGLPKGVAIEHRNTIALIGWALETYQPEELAHVLFSTSICFDLSIYEMFVTLAAGGTLVLAENALDLIEHPHREKITLINTVPSAITELLDAELIPPGVKAINLAGEALTAQLADRLHAARPGVKVFDLYGPSEDTTYSTVAQRFPGGRATIGRPISNTQAYIVDENGKRVAPGVAGELWLGGAGIARGYLNRPELTAEKFLANPFDAAPGARIYRTGDLARFFDNGEIQFLGRLD
;
A
#
# COMPACT_ATOMS: atom_id res chain seq x y z
N MET A 1 10.25 -16.52 -1.85
CA MET A 1 8.91 -16.25 -1.29
C MET A 1 8.82 -16.84 0.10
N VAL A 2 8.31 -16.10 1.08
CA VAL A 2 8.04 -16.59 2.45
C VAL A 2 6.67 -16.10 2.86
N GLY A 3 5.77 -17.01 3.26
CA GLY A 3 4.47 -16.62 3.81
C GLY A 3 4.65 -16.01 5.19
N VAL A 4 3.90 -14.96 5.50
CA VAL A 4 3.83 -14.34 6.83
C VAL A 4 2.37 -14.32 7.26
N CYS A 5 2.01 -15.17 8.22
CA CYS A 5 0.67 -15.28 8.78
C CYS A 5 0.75 -15.09 10.29
N ALA A 6 0.55 -13.86 10.76
CA ALA A 6 0.70 -13.48 12.15
C ALA A 6 -0.35 -12.43 12.54
N THR A 7 -0.67 -12.35 13.83
CA THR A 7 -1.40 -11.21 14.39
C THR A 7 -0.49 -9.99 14.48
N ARG A 8 -1.08 -8.79 14.62
CA ARG A 8 -0.30 -7.56 14.66
C ARG A 8 0.55 -7.52 15.94
N SER A 9 1.86 -7.54 15.77
CA SER A 9 2.81 -7.45 16.86
C SER A 9 4.18 -6.95 16.37
N PRO A 10 5.11 -6.56 17.26
CA PRO A 10 6.49 -6.28 16.88
C PRO A 10 7.17 -7.47 16.18
N GLU A 11 6.88 -8.70 16.60
CA GLU A 11 7.43 -9.92 16.00
C GLU A 11 6.98 -10.09 14.55
N MET A 12 5.75 -9.70 14.20
CA MET A 12 5.29 -9.69 12.81
C MET A 12 6.13 -8.74 11.94
N LEU A 13 6.44 -7.54 12.44
CA LEU A 13 7.28 -6.57 11.72
C LEU A 13 8.72 -7.09 11.59
N ILE A 14 9.27 -7.67 12.66
CA ILE A 14 10.58 -8.32 12.66
C ILE A 14 10.61 -9.45 11.63
N ALA A 15 9.57 -10.27 11.55
CA ALA A 15 9.45 -11.36 10.59
C ALA A 15 9.49 -10.85 9.14
N ILE A 16 8.74 -9.79 8.83
CA ILE A 16 8.75 -9.16 7.49
C ILE A 16 10.17 -8.67 7.17
N LEU A 17 10.80 -7.91 8.07
CA LEU A 17 12.14 -7.38 7.85
C LEU A 17 13.20 -8.50 7.75
N ALA A 18 13.04 -9.59 8.51
CA ALA A 18 13.93 -10.75 8.45
C ALA A 18 13.85 -11.45 7.09
N VAL A 19 12.65 -11.59 6.50
CA VAL A 19 12.48 -12.11 5.14
C VAL A 19 13.25 -11.27 4.13
N LEU A 20 13.08 -9.95 4.17
CA LEU A 20 13.79 -9.03 3.27
C LEU A 20 15.31 -9.08 3.46
N LYS A 21 15.78 -9.08 4.72
CA LYS A 21 17.22 -9.18 5.06
C LYS A 21 17.83 -10.51 4.61
N ALA A 22 17.05 -11.58 4.57
CA ALA A 22 17.48 -12.88 4.04
C ALA A 22 17.46 -12.96 2.51
N GLY A 23 17.07 -11.90 1.80
CA GLY A 23 16.94 -11.89 0.34
C GLY A 23 15.65 -12.50 -0.20
N GLY A 24 14.66 -12.71 0.66
CA GLY A 24 13.35 -13.20 0.27
C GLY A 24 12.32 -12.09 0.08
N ALA A 25 11.26 -12.39 -0.66
CA ALA A 25 10.04 -11.59 -0.69
C ALA A 25 8.97 -12.19 0.22
N TYR A 26 8.24 -11.37 0.97
CA TYR A 26 7.18 -11.85 1.84
C TYR A 26 5.81 -11.88 1.14
N VAL A 27 4.95 -12.79 1.58
CA VAL A 27 3.53 -12.88 1.19
C VAL A 27 2.71 -12.73 2.47
N PRO A 28 2.06 -11.58 2.70
CA PRO A 28 1.20 -11.39 3.85
C PRO A 28 -0.06 -12.25 3.72
N ILE A 29 -0.46 -12.87 4.83
CA ILE A 29 -1.63 -13.74 4.92
C ILE A 29 -2.37 -13.37 6.20
N ASP A 30 -3.66 -13.05 6.07
CA ASP A 30 -4.51 -12.79 7.22
C ASP A 30 -4.88 -14.12 7.90
N PRO A 31 -4.59 -14.29 9.21
CA PRO A 31 -4.94 -15.51 9.93
C PRO A 31 -6.45 -15.79 10.00
N ASN A 32 -7.28 -14.78 9.75
CA ASN A 32 -8.74 -14.89 9.73
C ASN A 32 -9.28 -15.36 8.37
N TYR A 33 -8.43 -15.51 7.35
CA TYR A 33 -8.88 -16.07 6.07
C TYR A 33 -9.31 -17.54 6.22
N PRO A 34 -10.29 -17.99 5.41
CA PRO A 34 -10.61 -19.41 5.33
C PRO A 34 -9.37 -20.24 4.97
N LYS A 35 -9.24 -21.44 5.56
CA LYS A 35 -8.10 -22.35 5.35
C LYS A 35 -7.79 -22.59 3.87
N ASP A 36 -8.82 -22.74 3.05
CA ASP A 36 -8.68 -22.96 1.60
C ASP A 36 -8.05 -21.74 0.90
N ARG A 37 -8.37 -20.52 1.34
CA ARG A 37 -7.76 -19.29 0.82
C ARG A 37 -6.29 -19.20 1.22
N ILE A 38 -5.96 -19.53 2.47
CA ILE A 38 -4.57 -19.60 2.95
C ILE A 38 -3.78 -20.64 2.13
N ALA A 39 -4.34 -21.85 1.96
CA ALA A 39 -3.72 -22.92 1.19
C ALA A 39 -3.50 -22.53 -0.28
N TYR A 40 -4.48 -21.86 -0.90
CA TYR A 40 -4.35 -21.31 -2.25
C TYR A 40 -3.20 -20.30 -2.34
N ILE A 41 -3.13 -19.31 -1.46
CA ILE A 41 -2.08 -18.28 -1.47
C ILE A 41 -0.70 -18.92 -1.31
N LEU A 42 -0.52 -19.84 -0.35
CA LEU A 42 0.75 -20.52 -0.12
C LEU A 42 1.19 -21.36 -1.32
N LYS A 43 0.23 -22.06 -1.95
CA LYS A 43 0.48 -22.88 -3.14
C LYS A 43 0.84 -22.03 -4.35
N ASP A 44 0.05 -20.99 -4.64
CA ASP A 44 0.27 -20.09 -5.77
C ASP A 44 1.59 -19.31 -5.60
N ALA A 45 1.92 -18.87 -4.39
CA ALA A 45 3.20 -18.25 -4.10
C ALA A 45 4.40 -19.22 -4.11
N ALA A 46 4.15 -20.53 -4.19
CA ALA A 46 5.14 -21.58 -4.01
C ALA A 46 6.05 -21.33 -2.79
N ALA A 47 5.45 -20.89 -1.66
CA ALA A 47 6.21 -20.47 -0.48
C ALA A 47 6.71 -21.70 0.31
N PRO A 48 8.03 -22.01 0.33
CA PRO A 48 8.56 -23.16 1.05
C PRO A 48 8.58 -22.97 2.57
N VAL A 49 8.43 -21.74 3.05
CA VAL A 49 8.44 -21.37 4.46
C VAL A 49 7.22 -20.50 4.78
N LEU A 50 6.62 -20.76 5.94
CA LEU A 50 5.56 -19.95 6.54
C LEU A 50 6.02 -19.49 7.93
N LEU A 51 6.21 -18.18 8.10
CA LEU A 51 6.39 -17.56 9.41
C LEU A 51 5.02 -17.35 10.06
N THR A 52 4.84 -17.85 11.27
CA THR A 52 3.57 -17.77 12.00
C THR A 52 3.78 -17.81 13.51
N GLN A 53 2.71 -17.85 14.30
CA GLN A 53 2.73 -17.93 15.76
C GLN A 53 2.13 -19.25 16.23
N ARG A 54 2.53 -19.73 17.42
CA ARG A 54 2.01 -20.99 17.99
C ARG A 54 0.49 -20.98 18.14
N ALA A 55 -0.06 -19.84 18.56
CA ALA A 55 -1.50 -19.65 18.75
C ALA A 55 -2.33 -19.78 17.46
N LEU A 56 -1.70 -19.67 16.29
CA LEU A 56 -2.38 -19.72 14.98
C LEU A 56 -2.35 -21.10 14.32
N VAL A 57 -1.72 -22.10 14.93
CA VAL A 57 -1.55 -23.43 14.31
C VAL A 57 -2.86 -24.05 13.85
N ASP A 58 -3.92 -23.90 14.65
CA ASP A 58 -5.23 -24.49 14.40
C ASP A 58 -6.05 -23.73 13.33
N THR A 59 -5.73 -22.46 13.08
CA THR A 59 -6.36 -21.66 12.01
C THR A 59 -5.74 -21.97 10.65
N LEU A 60 -4.55 -22.55 10.62
CA LEU A 60 -3.83 -22.87 9.38
C LEU A 60 -4.31 -24.20 8.74
N PRO A 61 -4.23 -24.32 7.42
CA PRO A 61 -4.44 -25.59 6.71
C PRO A 61 -3.39 -26.63 7.14
N ALA A 62 -3.82 -27.85 7.50
CA ALA A 62 -2.94 -28.90 8.01
C ALA A 62 -1.90 -29.36 6.97
N ASP A 63 -2.32 -29.50 5.71
CA ASP A 63 -1.52 -30.08 4.63
C ASP A 63 -0.95 -29.01 3.69
N THR A 64 0.03 -28.24 4.17
CA THR A 64 0.81 -27.34 3.29
C THR A 64 2.24 -27.86 3.11
N ALA A 65 2.80 -27.65 1.92
CA ALA A 65 4.20 -27.95 1.64
C ALA A 65 5.18 -27.00 2.37
N SER A 66 4.67 -25.93 3.01
CA SER A 66 5.46 -24.91 3.67
C SER A 66 5.96 -25.39 5.03
N ARG A 67 7.27 -25.30 5.26
CA ARG A 67 7.85 -25.46 6.60
C ARG A 67 7.41 -24.29 7.48
N ARG A 68 6.73 -24.59 8.59
CA ARG A 68 6.32 -23.57 9.57
C ARG A 68 7.50 -23.19 10.47
N ILE A 69 7.67 -21.89 10.71
CA ILE A 69 8.60 -21.33 11.69
C ILE A 69 7.80 -20.40 12.60
N PHE A 70 7.96 -20.59 13.90
CA PHE A 70 7.24 -19.85 14.93
C PHE A 70 8.05 -18.61 15.34
N ILE A 71 7.50 -17.43 15.10
CA ILE A 71 8.18 -16.16 15.35
C ILE A 71 8.23 -15.81 16.83
N ASP A 72 7.32 -16.38 17.62
CA ASP A 72 7.22 -16.29 19.08
C ASP A 72 8.24 -17.20 19.81
N ASP A 73 8.84 -18.17 19.12
CA ASP A 73 9.90 -19.02 19.67
C ASP A 73 11.31 -18.36 19.58
N ALA A 74 11.44 -17.23 18.88
CA ALA A 74 12.73 -16.57 18.65
C ALA A 74 13.23 -15.85 19.92
N THR A 75 14.12 -16.49 20.68
CA THR A 75 14.67 -15.96 21.94
C THR A 75 16.11 -15.43 21.81
N GLU A 76 16.84 -15.84 20.77
CA GLU A 76 18.23 -15.46 20.57
C GLU A 76 18.39 -14.24 19.66
N HIS A 77 19.09 -13.23 20.17
CA HIS A 77 19.49 -12.06 19.39
C HIS A 77 20.93 -12.27 18.93
N SER A 78 21.12 -12.67 17.67
CA SER A 78 22.47 -12.65 17.09
C SER A 78 22.84 -11.22 16.68
N ALA A 79 24.00 -10.76 17.13
CA ALA A 79 24.58 -9.49 16.69
C ALA A 79 25.17 -9.56 15.27
N ASP A 80 25.11 -10.71 14.60
CA ASP A 80 25.66 -10.90 13.26
C ASP A 80 24.86 -10.09 12.23
N ARG A 81 25.46 -8.99 11.80
CA ARG A 81 24.93 -8.12 10.76
C ARG A 81 25.27 -8.74 9.41
N SER A 82 24.56 -9.82 9.05
CA SER A 82 24.66 -10.35 7.69
C SER A 82 24.33 -9.23 6.69
N VAL A 83 25.23 -9.00 5.74
CA VAL A 83 25.00 -8.06 4.65
C VAL A 83 23.99 -8.71 3.71
N SER A 84 22.80 -8.11 3.61
CA SER A 84 21.78 -8.55 2.66
C SER A 84 22.35 -8.54 1.24
N ARG A 85 22.09 -9.60 0.47
CA ARG A 85 22.48 -9.71 -0.94
C ARG A 85 21.35 -9.32 -1.90
N THR A 86 20.34 -8.59 -1.41
CA THR A 86 19.20 -8.10 -2.19
C THR A 86 19.62 -7.09 -3.25
N ASN A 87 19.11 -7.25 -4.46
CA ASN A 87 19.21 -6.28 -5.55
C ASN A 87 17.92 -5.46 -5.67
N PRO A 88 17.97 -4.26 -6.29
CA PRO A 88 16.78 -3.43 -6.48
C PRO A 88 15.64 -4.12 -7.25
N GLU A 89 16.00 -5.01 -8.18
CA GLU A 89 15.04 -5.76 -9.00
C GLU A 89 14.48 -6.98 -8.27
N ASP A 90 15.01 -7.41 -7.12
CA ASP A 90 14.45 -8.54 -6.39
C ASP A 90 13.06 -8.21 -5.85
N LEU A 91 12.19 -9.23 -5.75
CA LEU A 91 10.86 -9.03 -5.16
C LEU A 91 11.00 -8.66 -3.69
N ALA A 92 10.28 -7.62 -3.26
CA ALA A 92 10.12 -7.26 -1.85
C ALA A 92 8.89 -7.97 -1.27
N TYR A 93 7.76 -7.94 -1.99
CA TYR A 93 6.53 -8.58 -1.52
C TYR A 93 5.59 -8.96 -2.66
N VAL A 94 4.63 -9.83 -2.32
CA VAL A 94 3.49 -10.15 -3.18
C VAL A 94 2.20 -9.99 -2.38
N ILE A 95 1.36 -9.04 -2.75
CA ILE A 95 0.04 -8.84 -2.13
C ILE A 95 -1.04 -9.44 -3.02
N TYR A 96 -1.91 -10.27 -2.44
CA TYR A 96 -3.02 -10.88 -3.17
C TYR A 96 -4.26 -9.97 -3.15
N THR A 97 -4.68 -9.51 -4.32
CA THR A 97 -5.91 -8.73 -4.52
C THR A 97 -7.03 -9.59 -5.08
N SER A 98 -8.27 -9.12 -5.00
CA SER A 98 -9.40 -9.78 -5.65
C SER A 98 -9.20 -9.81 -7.17
N GLY A 99 -9.35 -10.99 -7.77
CA GLY A 99 -9.36 -11.16 -9.21
C GLY A 99 -10.78 -11.07 -9.77
N SER A 100 -10.93 -10.52 -10.98
CA SER A 100 -12.20 -10.51 -11.71
C SER A 100 -12.74 -11.91 -12.01
N THR A 101 -11.86 -12.92 -12.08
CA THR A 101 -12.22 -14.34 -12.27
C THR A 101 -12.56 -15.06 -10.96
N GLY A 102 -12.71 -14.33 -9.85
CA GLY A 102 -13.01 -14.86 -8.51
C GLY A 102 -11.82 -15.44 -7.74
N LEU A 103 -10.74 -15.83 -8.42
CA LEU A 103 -9.50 -16.27 -7.77
C LEU A 103 -8.58 -15.08 -7.46
N PRO A 104 -8.00 -14.99 -6.25
CA PRO A 104 -7.05 -13.93 -5.92
C PRO A 104 -5.82 -13.93 -6.84
N LYS A 105 -5.34 -12.74 -7.21
CA LYS A 105 -4.14 -12.52 -8.03
C LYS A 105 -3.04 -11.88 -7.18
N GLY A 106 -1.83 -12.42 -7.22
CA GLY A 106 -0.69 -11.86 -6.49
C GLY A 106 -0.01 -10.76 -7.28
N VAL A 107 -0.03 -9.52 -6.80
CA VAL A 107 0.72 -8.40 -7.39
C VAL A 107 2.16 -8.46 -6.87
N ALA A 108 3.13 -8.64 -7.76
CA ALA A 108 4.52 -8.81 -7.41
C ALA A 108 5.30 -7.49 -7.48
N ILE A 109 5.77 -7.02 -6.32
CA ILE A 109 6.44 -5.72 -6.16
C ILE A 109 7.93 -5.93 -5.87
N GLU A 110 8.77 -5.15 -6.55
CA GLU A 110 10.22 -5.17 -6.39
C GLU A 110 10.69 -4.15 -5.35
N HIS A 111 11.89 -4.35 -4.82
CA HIS A 111 12.50 -3.42 -3.86
C HIS A 111 12.56 -1.99 -4.42
N ARG A 112 12.98 -1.82 -5.68
CA ARG A 112 13.07 -0.50 -6.32
C ARG A 112 11.74 0.25 -6.39
N ASN A 113 10.62 -0.46 -6.56
CA ASN A 113 9.31 0.18 -6.58
C ASN A 113 8.98 0.77 -5.19
N THR A 114 9.21 -0.02 -4.15
CA THR A 114 8.97 0.41 -2.75
C THR A 114 9.90 1.55 -2.35
N ILE A 115 11.16 1.53 -2.80
CA ILE A 115 12.12 2.61 -2.56
C ILE A 115 11.68 3.91 -3.25
N ALA A 116 11.10 3.84 -4.45
CA ALA A 116 10.56 5.03 -5.12
C ALA A 116 9.40 5.66 -4.31
N LEU A 117 8.49 4.85 -3.79
CA LEU A 117 7.41 5.30 -2.88
C LEU A 117 7.99 5.97 -1.62
N ILE A 118 8.98 5.34 -0.98
CA ILE A 118 9.65 5.89 0.20
C ILE A 118 10.32 7.22 -0.13
N GLY A 119 11.06 7.31 -1.24
CA GLY A 119 11.75 8.52 -1.66
C GLY A 119 10.79 9.69 -1.83
N TRP A 120 9.68 9.48 -2.53
CA TRP A 120 8.62 10.49 -2.67
C TRP A 120 8.05 10.93 -1.31
N ALA A 121 7.76 9.98 -0.41
CA ALA A 121 7.19 10.30 0.88
C ALA A 121 8.17 11.12 1.76
N LEU A 122 9.46 10.79 1.74
CA LEU A 122 10.49 11.55 2.47
C LEU A 122 10.70 12.96 1.91
N GLU A 123 10.41 13.20 0.63
CA GLU A 123 10.42 14.54 0.02
C GLU A 123 9.14 15.35 0.34
N THR A 124 8.01 14.65 0.52
CA THR A 124 6.68 15.27 0.65
C THR A 124 6.33 15.64 2.09
N TYR A 125 6.70 14.78 3.04
CA TYR A 125 6.33 14.93 4.45
C TYR A 125 7.50 15.43 5.28
N GLN A 126 7.20 16.24 6.29
CA GLN A 126 8.18 16.68 7.27
C GLN A 126 8.48 15.56 8.27
N PRO A 127 9.70 15.50 8.86
CA PRO A 127 10.04 14.49 9.86
C PRO A 127 9.05 14.43 11.03
N GLU A 128 8.51 15.56 11.46
CA GLU A 128 7.55 15.61 12.57
C GLU A 128 6.18 15.01 12.20
N GLU A 129 5.84 14.96 10.91
CA GLU A 129 4.61 14.32 10.42
C GLU A 129 4.77 12.80 10.44
N LEU A 130 5.96 12.29 10.12
CA LEU A 130 6.29 10.87 10.10
C LEU A 130 6.80 10.31 11.44
N ALA A 131 6.88 11.14 12.49
CA ALA A 131 7.49 10.78 13.76
C ALA A 131 6.79 9.59 14.47
N HIS A 132 5.45 9.56 14.45
CA HIS A 132 4.65 8.48 15.02
C HIS A 132 3.46 8.18 14.11
N VAL A 133 3.56 7.11 13.34
CA VAL A 133 2.52 6.72 12.37
C VAL A 133 1.67 5.61 12.96
N LEU A 134 0.35 5.77 12.88
CA LEU A 134 -0.58 4.69 13.22
C LEU A 134 -0.39 3.53 12.24
N PHE A 135 -0.06 2.36 12.77
CA PHE A 135 0.03 1.12 12.02
C PHE A 135 -1.18 0.24 12.37
N SER A 136 -2.26 0.41 11.61
CA SER A 136 -3.54 -0.26 11.84
C SER A 136 -4.11 -0.91 10.58
N THR A 137 -3.54 -0.67 9.41
CA THR A 137 -3.94 -1.34 8.17
C THR A 137 -3.42 -2.78 8.15
N SER A 138 -4.28 -3.75 7.79
CA SER A 138 -3.85 -5.14 7.64
C SER A 138 -2.71 -5.25 6.65
N ILE A 139 -1.71 -6.07 6.96
CA ILE A 139 -0.52 -6.26 6.10
C ILE A 139 -0.84 -6.88 4.74
N CYS A 140 -2.08 -7.37 4.56
CA CYS A 140 -2.58 -7.85 3.28
C CYS A 140 -3.07 -6.73 2.35
N PHE A 141 -3.10 -5.49 2.81
CA PHE A 141 -3.39 -4.30 2.01
C PHE A 141 -2.15 -3.43 1.90
N ASP A 142 -1.92 -2.89 0.71
CA ASP A 142 -0.72 -2.14 0.36
C ASP A 142 -0.59 -0.76 1.04
N LEU A 143 -1.66 -0.23 1.64
CA LEU A 143 -1.59 0.92 2.55
C LEU A 143 -0.63 0.66 3.73
N SER A 144 -0.51 -0.60 4.19
CA SER A 144 0.43 -0.96 5.25
C SER A 144 1.90 -0.80 4.83
N ILE A 145 2.19 -0.81 3.51
CA ILE A 145 3.53 -0.61 2.96
C ILE A 145 3.99 0.82 3.25
N TYR A 146 3.10 1.80 3.03
CA TYR A 146 3.36 3.18 3.40
C TYR A 146 3.55 3.30 4.92
N GLU A 147 2.58 2.82 5.70
CA GLU A 147 2.65 2.91 7.17
C GLU A 147 3.95 2.35 7.71
N MET A 148 4.37 1.17 7.27
CA MET A 148 5.57 0.50 7.77
C MET A 148 6.86 1.11 7.24
N PHE A 149 7.06 1.08 5.92
CA PHE A 149 8.39 1.34 5.37
C PHE A 149 8.75 2.83 5.34
N VAL A 150 7.79 3.72 5.08
CA VAL A 150 8.06 5.17 5.11
C VAL A 150 8.44 5.59 6.52
N THR A 151 7.68 5.16 7.51
CA THR A 151 7.93 5.48 8.93
C THR A 151 9.30 4.98 9.37
N LEU A 152 9.62 3.71 9.10
CA LEU A 152 10.91 3.14 9.49
C LEU A 152 12.09 3.79 8.74
N ALA A 153 11.93 4.12 7.46
CA ALA A 153 12.94 4.83 6.68
C ALA A 153 13.18 6.26 7.17
N ALA A 154 12.14 6.93 7.68
CA ALA A 154 12.23 8.25 8.29
C ALA A 154 12.82 8.24 9.71
N GLY A 155 13.07 7.06 10.30
CA GLY A 155 13.46 6.93 11.72
C GLY A 155 12.30 7.17 12.70
N GLY A 156 11.06 7.12 12.21
CA GLY A 156 9.84 7.27 13.01
C GLY A 156 9.46 6.00 13.77
N THR A 157 8.38 6.09 14.54
CA THR A 157 7.83 5.02 15.36
C THR A 157 6.48 4.54 14.81
N LEU A 158 6.32 3.22 14.69
CA LEU A 158 5.03 2.60 14.39
C LEU A 158 4.22 2.44 15.68
N VAL A 159 3.01 3.00 15.71
CA VAL A 159 2.05 2.84 16.81
C VAL A 159 1.06 1.75 16.41
N LEU A 160 1.24 0.53 16.92
CA LEU A 160 0.46 -0.65 16.53
C LEU A 160 -0.92 -0.63 17.22
N ALA A 161 -2.00 -0.66 16.45
CA ALA A 161 -3.37 -0.85 16.95
C ALA A 161 -4.07 -1.89 16.07
N GLU A 162 -4.94 -2.77 16.60
CA GLU A 162 -5.60 -3.85 15.83
C GLU A 162 -6.51 -3.32 14.70
N ASN A 163 -7.15 -2.18 14.91
CA ASN A 163 -7.73 -1.37 13.85
C ASN A 163 -7.72 0.11 14.26
N ALA A 164 -8.13 1.00 13.35
CA ALA A 164 -8.12 2.43 13.61
C ALA A 164 -9.06 2.84 14.76
N LEU A 165 -10.19 2.16 14.96
CA LEU A 165 -11.16 2.48 16.02
C LEU A 165 -10.66 2.12 17.42
N ASP A 166 -9.69 1.21 17.54
CA ASP A 166 -9.10 0.83 18.84
C ASP A 166 -8.24 1.94 19.46
N LEU A 167 -8.11 3.09 18.77
CA LEU A 167 -7.43 4.28 19.27
C LEU A 167 -7.99 4.83 20.58
N ILE A 168 -9.25 4.55 20.92
CA ILE A 168 -9.92 5.03 22.15
C ILE A 168 -9.07 4.68 23.38
N GLU A 169 -8.70 3.41 23.50
CA GLU A 169 -8.01 2.83 24.66
C GLU A 169 -6.49 2.73 24.44
N HIS A 170 -5.99 3.22 23.30
CA HIS A 170 -4.58 3.03 22.95
C HIS A 170 -3.66 3.95 23.78
N PRO A 171 -2.71 3.42 24.57
CA PRO A 171 -1.92 4.20 25.54
C PRO A 171 -0.98 5.24 24.92
N HIS A 172 -0.72 5.13 23.61
CA HIS A 172 0.12 6.06 22.86
C HIS A 172 -0.65 6.88 21.82
N ARG A 173 -1.99 6.89 21.87
CA ARG A 173 -2.83 7.61 20.88
C ARG A 173 -2.42 9.08 20.73
N GLU A 174 -2.08 9.75 21.83
CA GLU A 174 -1.72 11.18 21.85
C GLU A 174 -0.39 11.49 21.15
N LYS A 175 0.45 10.47 20.91
CA LYS A 175 1.73 10.64 20.21
C LYS A 175 1.57 10.59 18.70
N ILE A 176 0.46 10.06 18.17
CA ILE A 176 0.27 9.83 16.75
C ILE A 176 0.30 11.15 15.99
N THR A 177 1.17 11.24 14.99
CA THR A 177 1.36 12.40 14.13
C THR A 177 0.78 12.21 12.74
N LEU A 178 0.63 10.96 12.29
CA LEU A 178 0.01 10.64 10.99
C LEU A 178 -0.94 9.45 11.09
N ILE A 179 -2.12 9.61 10.49
CA ILE A 179 -3.10 8.54 10.25
C ILE A 179 -3.15 8.28 8.74
N ASN A 180 -2.98 7.03 8.33
CA ASN A 180 -3.06 6.58 6.95
C ASN A 180 -4.21 5.59 6.84
N THR A 181 -5.29 5.95 6.13
CA THR A 181 -6.51 5.14 6.15
C THR A 181 -7.42 5.45 4.96
N VAL A 182 -8.63 4.90 4.97
CA VAL A 182 -9.67 5.15 3.96
C VAL A 182 -10.66 6.23 4.45
N PRO A 183 -11.33 6.97 3.53
CA PRO A 183 -12.36 7.96 3.88
C PRO A 183 -13.46 7.46 4.84
N SER A 184 -13.94 6.23 4.69
CA SER A 184 -14.95 5.63 5.57
C SER A 184 -14.44 5.49 7.02
N ALA A 185 -13.25 4.90 7.21
CA ALA A 185 -12.64 4.71 8.52
C ALA A 185 -12.29 6.03 9.24
N ILE A 186 -11.77 7.05 8.52
CA ILE A 186 -11.51 8.35 9.16
C ILE A 186 -12.82 9.05 9.55
N THR A 187 -13.91 8.81 8.82
CA THR A 187 -15.23 9.36 9.16
C THR A 187 -15.72 8.80 10.48
N GLU A 188 -15.56 7.50 10.71
CA GLU A 188 -15.91 6.88 11.99
C GLU A 188 -15.09 7.47 13.16
N LEU A 189 -13.77 7.66 12.95
CA LEU A 189 -12.92 8.33 13.95
C LEU A 189 -13.32 9.78 14.20
N LEU A 190 -13.70 10.50 13.14
CA LEU A 190 -14.14 11.87 13.24
C LEU A 190 -15.46 11.99 14.00
N ASP A 191 -16.43 11.12 13.68
CA ASP A 191 -17.75 11.08 14.32
C ASP A 191 -17.68 10.69 15.80
N ALA A 192 -16.73 9.81 16.15
CA ALA A 192 -16.46 9.41 17.53
C ALA A 192 -15.50 10.37 18.28
N GLU A 193 -15.05 11.47 17.65
CA GLU A 193 -14.10 12.44 18.20
C GLU A 193 -12.73 11.84 18.61
N LEU A 194 -12.30 10.80 17.91
CA LEU A 194 -11.12 9.99 18.25
C LEU A 194 -9.83 10.38 17.53
N ILE A 195 -9.88 11.34 16.59
CA ILE A 195 -8.68 11.84 15.93
C ILE A 195 -7.82 12.58 16.98
N PRO A 196 -6.61 12.06 17.33
CA PRO A 196 -5.79 12.66 18.37
C PRO A 196 -5.36 14.09 18.03
N PRO A 197 -5.22 15.00 19.02
CA PRO A 197 -4.76 16.37 18.81
C PRO A 197 -3.36 16.47 18.20
N GLY A 198 -2.51 15.46 18.41
CA GLY A 198 -1.15 15.39 17.88
C GLY A 198 -1.04 15.14 16.38
N VAL A 199 -2.14 14.75 15.71
CA VAL A 199 -2.16 14.42 14.28
C VAL A 199 -1.91 15.67 13.45
N LYS A 200 -0.83 15.61 12.65
CA LYS A 200 -0.39 16.66 11.72
C LYS A 200 -0.80 16.37 10.28
N ALA A 201 -0.88 15.09 9.91
CA ALA A 201 -1.23 14.66 8.57
C ALA A 201 -2.24 13.51 8.60
N ILE A 202 -3.19 13.54 7.66
CA ILE A 202 -4.14 12.46 7.41
C ILE A 202 -4.03 12.11 5.93
N ASN A 203 -3.63 10.88 5.66
CA ASN A 203 -3.55 10.30 4.33
C ASN A 203 -4.79 9.46 4.08
N LEU A 204 -5.53 9.79 3.01
CA LEU A 204 -6.76 9.12 2.63
C LEU A 204 -6.62 8.53 1.24
N ALA A 205 -6.93 7.24 1.10
CA ALA A 205 -6.84 6.51 -0.16
C ALA A 205 -7.90 5.41 -0.25
N GLY A 206 -8.01 4.76 -1.40
CA GLY A 206 -8.85 3.56 -1.61
C GLY A 206 -10.35 3.85 -1.80
N GLU A 207 -10.84 5.03 -1.42
CA GLU A 207 -12.20 5.50 -1.68
C GLU A 207 -12.17 6.99 -2.09
N ALA A 208 -13.27 7.46 -2.68
CA ALA A 208 -13.37 8.86 -3.08
C ALA A 208 -13.48 9.80 -1.86
N LEU A 209 -12.57 10.77 -1.73
CA LEU A 209 -12.62 11.78 -0.69
C LEU A 209 -13.50 12.97 -1.08
N THR A 210 -14.66 13.09 -0.43
CA THR A 210 -15.60 14.19 -0.66
C THR A 210 -15.06 15.52 -0.13
N ALA A 211 -15.49 16.64 -0.75
CA ALA A 211 -15.17 17.97 -0.24
C ALA A 211 -15.70 18.18 1.19
N GLN A 212 -16.91 17.69 1.47
CA GLN A 212 -17.52 17.77 2.80
C GLN A 212 -16.69 17.08 3.88
N LEU A 213 -16.16 15.88 3.61
CA LEU A 213 -15.33 15.18 4.60
C LEU A 213 -14.01 15.93 4.83
N ALA A 214 -13.36 16.43 3.78
CA ALA A 214 -12.16 17.25 3.92
C ALA A 214 -12.41 18.51 4.77
N ASP A 215 -13.51 19.22 4.54
CA ASP A 215 -13.89 20.41 5.32
C ASP A 215 -14.12 20.06 6.80
N ARG A 216 -14.80 18.94 7.08
CA ARG A 216 -15.04 18.49 8.45
C ARG A 216 -13.74 18.10 9.17
N LEU A 217 -12.79 17.49 8.49
CA LEU A 217 -11.47 17.16 9.05
C LEU A 217 -10.69 18.41 9.44
N HIS A 218 -10.66 19.42 8.56
CA HIS A 218 -10.04 20.72 8.85
C HIS A 218 -10.74 21.45 10.00
N ALA A 219 -12.07 21.38 10.09
CA ALA A 219 -12.84 21.98 11.18
C ALA A 219 -12.54 21.30 12.53
N ALA A 220 -12.46 19.96 12.56
CA ALA A 220 -12.14 19.21 13.77
C ALA A 220 -10.66 19.34 14.17
N ARG A 221 -9.75 19.44 13.21
CA ARG A 221 -8.30 19.55 13.45
C ARG A 221 -7.70 20.70 12.64
N PRO A 222 -7.83 21.96 13.13
CA PRO A 222 -7.24 23.11 12.47
C PRO A 222 -5.73 22.95 12.28
N GLY A 223 -5.26 23.15 11.05
CA GLY A 223 -3.84 23.04 10.69
C GLY A 223 -3.38 21.63 10.30
N VAL A 224 -4.25 20.62 10.37
CA VAL A 224 -3.95 19.28 9.83
C VAL A 224 -3.78 19.36 8.30
N LYS A 225 -2.81 18.62 7.76
CA LYS A 225 -2.74 18.38 6.32
C LYS A 225 -3.61 17.18 5.97
N VAL A 226 -4.51 17.34 5.01
CA VAL A 226 -5.33 16.24 4.48
C VAL A 226 -4.83 15.93 3.08
N PHE A 227 -4.44 14.69 2.83
CA PHE A 227 -3.97 14.22 1.53
C PHE A 227 -4.96 13.23 0.94
N ASP A 228 -5.36 13.48 -0.31
CA ASP A 228 -6.09 12.57 -1.19
C ASP A 228 -5.06 11.84 -2.04
N LEU A 229 -4.91 10.54 -1.80
CA LEU A 229 -3.91 9.69 -2.42
C LEU A 229 -4.63 8.62 -3.24
N TYR A 230 -4.10 8.37 -4.43
CA TYR A 230 -4.65 7.36 -5.32
C TYR A 230 -3.52 6.51 -5.87
N GLY A 231 -3.75 5.22 -5.95
CA GLY A 231 -2.86 4.27 -6.61
C GLY A 231 -3.45 2.86 -6.54
N PRO A 232 -3.36 2.07 -7.60
CA PRO A 232 -3.62 0.63 -7.53
C PRO A 232 -2.40 -0.09 -6.94
N SER A 233 -2.60 -1.31 -6.42
CA SER A 233 -1.50 -2.16 -5.95
C SER A 233 -0.45 -2.42 -7.04
N GLU A 234 -0.88 -2.46 -8.30
CA GLU A 234 -0.04 -2.64 -9.48
C GLU A 234 0.92 -1.47 -9.77
N ASP A 235 0.79 -0.33 -9.09
CA ASP A 235 1.72 0.81 -9.17
C ASP A 235 2.27 1.20 -7.78
N THR A 236 2.33 0.25 -6.84
CA THR A 236 2.97 0.37 -5.52
C THR A 236 2.34 1.42 -4.60
N THR A 237 1.14 1.10 -4.10
CA THR A 237 0.38 1.84 -3.09
C THR A 237 -0.16 3.20 -3.56
N TYR A 238 0.70 4.16 -3.91
CA TYR A 238 0.28 5.51 -4.32
C TYR A 238 0.98 5.94 -5.61
N SER A 239 0.18 6.46 -6.54
CA SER A 239 0.58 6.94 -7.87
C SER A 239 0.39 8.45 -8.01
N THR A 240 -0.62 9.01 -7.36
CA THR A 240 -0.94 10.43 -7.39
C THR A 240 -1.25 10.96 -6.00
N VAL A 241 -1.02 12.26 -5.80
CA VAL A 241 -1.27 12.98 -4.55
C VAL A 241 -1.93 14.34 -4.80
N ALA A 242 -2.92 14.66 -3.96
CA ALA A 242 -3.44 16.01 -3.77
C ALA A 242 -3.48 16.38 -2.29
N GLN A 243 -2.95 17.54 -1.92
CA GLN A 243 -3.28 18.15 -0.63
C GLN A 243 -4.65 18.84 -0.74
N ARG A 244 -5.60 18.41 0.10
CA ARG A 244 -6.97 18.93 0.11
C ARG A 244 -7.08 20.11 1.07
N PHE A 245 -7.53 21.24 0.53
CA PHE A 245 -7.82 22.46 1.29
C PHE A 245 -9.33 22.66 1.47
N PRO A 246 -9.76 23.39 2.51
CA PRO A 246 -11.17 23.70 2.71
C PRO A 246 -11.83 24.34 1.48
N GLY A 247 -13.02 23.86 1.11
CA GLY A 247 -13.75 24.30 -0.09
C GLY A 247 -13.14 23.84 -1.42
N GLY A 248 -12.06 23.05 -1.39
CA GLY A 248 -11.41 22.49 -2.57
C GLY A 248 -12.22 21.35 -3.21
N ARG A 249 -12.29 21.34 -4.54
CA ARG A 249 -12.94 20.27 -5.32
C ARG A 249 -12.27 18.91 -5.11
N ALA A 250 -13.01 17.83 -5.35
CA ALA A 250 -12.48 16.47 -5.34
C ALA A 250 -11.53 16.24 -6.54
N THR A 251 -10.38 15.63 -6.25
CA THR A 251 -9.30 15.40 -7.21
C THR A 251 -8.36 14.35 -6.64
N ILE A 252 -7.83 13.46 -7.48
CA ILE A 252 -6.75 12.55 -7.08
C ILE A 252 -5.37 13.20 -7.29
N GLY A 253 -5.35 14.47 -7.70
CA GLY A 253 -4.16 15.29 -7.72
C GLY A 253 -3.24 15.04 -8.90
N ARG A 254 -1.93 15.01 -8.64
CA ARG A 254 -0.89 14.89 -9.67
C ARG A 254 0.00 13.68 -9.40
N PRO A 255 0.67 13.12 -10.41
CA PRO A 255 1.63 12.03 -10.21
C PRO A 255 2.67 12.36 -9.14
N ILE A 256 3.01 11.34 -8.33
CA ILE A 256 4.12 11.42 -7.38
C ILE A 256 5.49 11.40 -8.10
N SER A 257 6.58 11.65 -7.38
CA SER A 257 7.95 11.62 -7.95
C SER A 257 8.20 10.28 -8.66
N ASN A 258 8.78 10.34 -9.87
CA ASN A 258 9.06 9.18 -10.74
C ASN A 258 7.84 8.41 -11.26
N THR A 259 6.63 8.95 -11.13
CA THR A 259 5.40 8.38 -11.71
C THR A 259 4.89 9.28 -12.84
N GLN A 260 4.25 8.67 -13.85
CA GLN A 260 3.57 9.35 -14.94
C GLN A 260 2.13 8.88 -15.02
N ALA A 261 1.22 9.80 -15.30
CA ALA A 261 -0.19 9.49 -15.56
C ALA A 261 -0.59 9.98 -16.95
N TYR A 262 -1.32 9.13 -17.67
CA TYR A 262 -1.83 9.40 -19.01
C TYR A 262 -3.32 9.14 -19.02
N ILE A 263 -4.08 10.04 -19.66
CA ILE A 263 -5.50 9.80 -19.97
C ILE A 263 -5.57 9.45 -21.46
N VAL A 264 -6.09 8.27 -21.79
CA VAL A 264 -6.09 7.74 -23.15
C VAL A 264 -7.48 7.33 -23.64
N ASP A 265 -7.67 7.35 -24.96
CA ASP A 265 -8.87 6.85 -25.62
C ASP A 265 -8.87 5.31 -25.77
N GLU A 266 -9.93 4.77 -26.36
CA GLU A 266 -10.09 3.33 -26.64
C GLU A 266 -8.98 2.73 -27.55
N ASN A 267 -8.26 3.57 -28.28
CA ASN A 267 -7.16 3.18 -29.16
C ASN A 267 -5.78 3.37 -28.49
N GLY A 268 -5.74 3.71 -27.20
CA GLY A 268 -4.51 3.96 -26.45
C GLY A 268 -3.80 5.26 -26.83
N LYS A 269 -4.50 6.24 -27.41
CA LYS A 269 -3.93 7.57 -27.72
C LYS A 269 -4.27 8.57 -26.63
N ARG A 270 -3.31 9.43 -26.28
CA ARG A 270 -3.53 10.51 -25.30
C ARG A 270 -4.66 11.44 -25.75
N VAL A 271 -5.58 11.74 -24.85
CA VAL A 271 -6.67 12.70 -25.09
C VAL A 271 -6.26 14.13 -24.67
N ALA A 272 -6.99 15.13 -25.17
CA ALA A 272 -6.81 16.51 -24.77
C ALA A 272 -7.26 16.75 -23.31
N PRO A 273 -6.71 17.76 -22.59
CA PRO A 273 -7.19 18.13 -21.27
C PRO A 273 -8.71 18.38 -21.24
N GLY A 274 -9.38 17.99 -20.15
CA GLY A 274 -10.84 18.06 -20.01
C GLY A 274 -11.63 16.91 -20.64
N VAL A 275 -11.03 16.15 -21.57
CA VAL A 275 -11.66 14.97 -22.19
C VAL A 275 -11.47 13.75 -21.28
N ALA A 276 -12.55 12.99 -21.08
CA ALA A 276 -12.51 11.76 -20.29
C ALA A 276 -11.90 10.61 -21.09
N GLY A 277 -11.13 9.77 -20.41
CA GLY A 277 -10.50 8.56 -20.97
C GLY A 277 -10.00 7.63 -19.87
N GLU A 278 -9.42 6.49 -20.26
CA GLU A 278 -8.83 5.53 -19.32
C GLU A 278 -7.54 6.11 -18.72
N LEU A 279 -7.38 6.00 -17.41
CA LEU A 279 -6.15 6.35 -16.71
C LEU A 279 -5.12 5.22 -16.85
N TRP A 280 -3.97 5.54 -17.43
CA TRP A 280 -2.82 4.64 -17.52
C TRP A 280 -1.66 5.22 -16.72
N LEU A 281 -0.96 4.37 -15.99
CA LEU A 281 0.12 4.76 -15.08
C LEU A 281 1.46 4.20 -15.55
N GLY A 282 2.51 5.00 -15.52
CA GLY A 282 3.87 4.58 -15.84
C GLY A 282 4.87 5.04 -14.78
N GLY A 283 6.09 4.53 -14.86
CA GLY A 283 7.20 5.00 -14.03
C GLY A 283 7.69 3.98 -13.01
N ALA A 284 8.29 4.48 -11.93
CA ALA A 284 9.04 3.66 -10.97
C ALA A 284 8.14 2.81 -10.05
N GLY A 285 6.86 3.16 -9.90
CA GLY A 285 5.89 2.39 -9.11
C GLY A 285 5.42 1.09 -9.77
N ILE A 286 5.64 0.93 -11.08
CA ILE A 286 5.03 -0.16 -11.87
C ILE A 286 5.54 -1.52 -11.41
N ALA A 287 4.62 -2.34 -10.89
CA ALA A 287 4.86 -3.69 -10.41
C ALA A 287 5.54 -4.57 -11.45
N ARG A 288 6.23 -5.62 -11.01
CA ARG A 288 6.76 -6.63 -11.94
C ARG A 288 5.64 -7.26 -12.77
N GLY A 289 4.48 -7.47 -12.17
CA GLY A 289 3.29 -8.02 -12.82
C GLY A 289 2.50 -8.89 -11.85
N TYR A 290 1.68 -9.78 -12.40
CA TYR A 290 0.93 -10.75 -11.61
C TYR A 290 1.68 -12.07 -11.51
N LEU A 291 1.86 -12.56 -10.29
CA LEU A 291 2.53 -13.83 -10.00
C LEU A 291 1.81 -14.98 -10.70
N ASN A 292 2.56 -15.80 -11.45
CA ASN A 292 2.04 -16.98 -12.17
C ASN A 292 0.84 -16.71 -13.09
N ARG A 293 0.74 -15.48 -13.62
CA ARG A 293 -0.33 -15.03 -14.54
C ARG A 293 0.28 -14.21 -15.70
N PRO A 294 1.10 -14.82 -16.57
CA PRO A 294 1.79 -14.10 -17.65
C PRO A 294 0.83 -13.48 -18.66
N GLU A 295 -0.28 -14.14 -18.98
CA GLU A 295 -1.28 -13.63 -19.92
C GLU A 295 -1.96 -12.35 -19.39
N LEU A 296 -2.46 -12.39 -18.16
CA LEU A 296 -3.04 -11.21 -17.50
C LEU A 296 -2.00 -10.10 -17.30
N THR A 297 -0.74 -10.47 -17.04
CA THR A 297 0.35 -9.49 -16.94
C THR A 297 0.56 -8.80 -18.28
N ALA A 298 0.61 -9.54 -19.39
CA ALA A 298 0.77 -8.96 -20.73
C ALA A 298 -0.45 -8.13 -21.16
N GLU A 299 -1.65 -8.44 -20.67
CA GLU A 299 -2.85 -7.65 -20.92
C GLU A 299 -2.82 -6.29 -20.20
N LYS A 300 -2.39 -6.27 -18.92
CA LYS A 300 -2.48 -5.09 -18.06
C LYS A 300 -1.21 -4.25 -18.01
N PHE A 301 -0.04 -4.86 -18.18
CA PHE A 301 1.28 -4.21 -18.15
C PHE A 301 1.88 -4.20 -19.55
N LEU A 302 1.73 -3.08 -20.24
CA LEU A 302 2.16 -2.90 -21.63
C LEU A 302 3.54 -2.24 -21.70
N ALA A 303 4.17 -2.30 -22.87
CA ALA A 303 5.27 -1.39 -23.19
C ALA A 303 4.74 0.05 -23.22
N ASN A 304 5.46 0.99 -22.60
CA ASN A 304 5.02 2.39 -22.55
C ASN A 304 5.32 3.11 -23.89
N PRO A 305 4.31 3.49 -24.69
CA PRO A 305 4.55 4.19 -25.96
C PRO A 305 4.88 5.67 -25.77
N PHE A 306 4.78 6.20 -24.54
CA PHE A 306 4.97 7.61 -24.22
C PHE A 306 6.30 7.90 -23.52
N ASP A 307 7.07 6.86 -23.20
CA ASP A 307 8.39 6.95 -22.58
C ASP A 307 9.41 6.21 -23.43
N ALA A 308 10.46 6.93 -23.85
CA ALA A 308 11.51 6.39 -24.69
C ALA A 308 12.56 5.59 -23.90
N ALA A 309 12.49 5.57 -22.57
CA ALA A 309 13.42 4.80 -21.74
C ALA A 309 13.34 3.29 -22.08
N PRO A 310 14.48 2.61 -22.24
CA PRO A 310 14.50 1.17 -22.52
C PRO A 310 13.77 0.38 -21.45
N GLY A 311 12.79 -0.43 -21.87
CA GLY A 311 12.01 -1.27 -20.97
C GLY A 311 10.96 -0.52 -20.14
N ALA A 312 10.64 0.74 -20.48
CA ALA A 312 9.54 1.46 -19.86
C ALA A 312 8.21 0.71 -20.02
N ARG A 313 7.47 0.58 -18.92
CA ARG A 313 6.17 -0.10 -18.87
C ARG A 313 5.09 0.83 -18.39
N ILE A 314 3.86 0.50 -18.77
CA ILE A 314 2.65 1.24 -18.43
C ILE A 314 1.56 0.26 -17.97
N TYR A 315 0.86 0.58 -16.90
CA TYR A 315 -0.24 -0.20 -16.33
C TYR A 315 -1.59 0.42 -16.70
N ARG A 316 -2.51 -0.42 -17.15
CA ARG A 316 -3.90 -0.06 -17.48
C ARG A 316 -4.78 -0.22 -16.23
N THR A 317 -5.26 0.89 -15.67
CA THR A 317 -5.95 0.83 -14.37
C THR A 317 -7.42 0.37 -14.48
N GLY A 318 -8.05 0.53 -15.65
CA GLY A 318 -9.50 0.40 -15.81
C GLY A 318 -10.30 1.57 -15.23
N ASP A 319 -9.65 2.65 -14.80
CA ASP A 319 -10.31 3.81 -14.23
C ASP A 319 -10.58 4.88 -15.28
N LEU A 320 -11.78 5.46 -15.23
CA LEU A 320 -12.15 6.61 -16.05
C LEU A 320 -11.73 7.89 -15.33
N ALA A 321 -10.98 8.74 -16.01
CA ALA A 321 -10.52 10.01 -15.47
C ALA A 321 -10.36 11.09 -16.54
N ARG A 322 -10.10 12.32 -16.12
CA ARG A 322 -9.71 13.43 -17.00
C ARG A 322 -8.77 14.38 -16.30
N PHE A 323 -7.99 15.13 -17.08
CA PHE A 323 -7.26 16.27 -16.54
C PHE A 323 -8.18 17.48 -16.37
N PHE A 324 -8.01 18.18 -15.26
CA PHE A 324 -8.41 19.57 -15.13
C PHE A 324 -7.39 20.50 -15.82
N ASP A 325 -7.78 21.76 -16.05
CA ASP A 325 -6.90 22.77 -16.69
C ASP A 325 -5.62 23.05 -15.91
N ASN A 326 -5.63 22.84 -14.59
CA ASN A 326 -4.47 22.96 -13.72
C ASN A 326 -3.61 21.69 -13.69
N GLY A 327 -3.86 20.70 -14.55
CA GLY A 327 -3.07 19.46 -14.63
C GLY A 327 -3.31 18.45 -13.50
N GLU A 328 -4.22 18.73 -12.57
CA GLU A 328 -4.70 17.72 -11.63
C GLU A 328 -5.67 16.75 -12.31
N ILE A 329 -5.84 15.57 -11.74
CA ILE A 329 -6.63 14.48 -12.31
C ILE A 329 -7.95 14.35 -11.54
N GLN A 330 -9.06 14.38 -12.27
CA GLN A 330 -10.36 14.02 -11.76
C GLN A 330 -10.64 12.55 -12.01
N PHE A 331 -10.86 11.78 -10.94
CA PHE A 331 -11.44 10.44 -11.03
C PHE A 331 -12.94 10.52 -11.32
N LEU A 332 -13.43 9.72 -12.27
CA LEU A 332 -14.82 9.72 -12.73
C LEU A 332 -15.55 8.40 -12.48
N GLY A 333 -14.82 7.32 -12.16
CA GLY A 333 -15.38 5.99 -11.91
C GLY A 333 -14.53 4.88 -12.51
N ARG A 334 -15.08 3.67 -12.52
CA ARG A 334 -14.51 2.50 -13.20
C ARG A 334 -15.14 2.35 -14.58
N LEU A 335 -14.41 1.73 -15.52
CA LEU A 335 -14.94 1.39 -16.84
C LEU A 335 -15.79 0.11 -16.85
N ASP A 336 -15.68 -0.73 -15.81
CA ASP A 336 -16.36 -2.02 -15.67
C ASP A 336 -17.60 -1.99 -14.76
#